data_AF-A0A2E8NRB9-F1
#
_entry.id   AF-A0A2E8NRB9-F1
#
_cell.length_a   1.000
_cell.length_b   1.000
_cell.length_c   1.000
_cell.angle_alpha   90.00
_cell.angle_beta   90.00
_cell.angle_gamma   90.00
#
_symmetry.space_group_name_H-M   'P 1'
#
loop_
_entity.id
_entity.type
_entity.pdbx_description
1 polymer ?
#
loop_
_entity_poly.entity_id
_entity_poly.type
_entity_poly.pdbx_seq_one_letter_code
_entity_poly.pdbx_strand_id
1 'polypeptide(L)'
;MSSRHYPLFLALLLLCSSLSGCFGNDEDTGEETGLWVESFGAYSVVAPIDTGINVYHDRFILNETLPDWLLEGLGVTMWCNLTQNGTWQERYDADAPTCWDLITANDIVYFPGTRIIGTTPDDDTSIPILDDPSDGHGTAVTGAVLDANPDAIIFFVEGFSDAAVLAAANQPLVDIITTSFGPIGSVPVPGIEDATRVAVVEHNKVHTGASDNTPSPAVQDSTAGPPWSIGISGYAEEDDDQKETMSGSYPDIAADWTQVLPNHDDTDGYHETSGTSFATPRTAGILSLVLTQLRELSGDMGSGASEDRGGFLVNGTNLSISNSQLRDALNLSAWYPSFSTWDPTSGTMPISPVAPCTQVGWGVVNMSNVEPLYEHLAEIETMPSRPADVVACMEANQDIREAYWGE
;
A
#
# COMPACT_ATOMS: atom_id res chain seq x y z
N MET A 1 11.93 -69.69 47.05
CA MET A 1 12.41 -68.41 46.47
C MET A 1 11.86 -68.34 45.06
N SER A 2 10.69 -67.75 44.86
CA SER A 2 9.96 -67.88 43.60
C SER A 2 8.83 -66.85 43.47
N SER A 3 8.83 -66.11 42.36
CA SER A 3 7.71 -65.98 41.41
C SER A 3 6.29 -65.63 41.92
N ARG A 4 5.84 -64.40 41.59
CA ARG A 4 4.75 -64.07 40.62
C ARG A 4 3.28 -64.42 40.99
N HIS A 5 2.38 -63.55 40.50
CA HIS A 5 0.94 -63.69 40.13
C HIS A 5 -0.13 -63.02 41.04
N TYR A 6 -0.64 -61.88 40.56
CA TYR A 6 -2.09 -61.54 40.51
C TYR A 6 -2.87 -62.67 39.78
N PRO A 7 -4.23 -62.85 39.88
CA PRO A 7 -5.26 -61.86 40.26
C PRO A 7 -6.47 -62.42 41.07
N LEU A 8 -7.31 -61.53 41.63
CA LEU A 8 -8.78 -61.67 41.54
C LEU A 8 -9.39 -60.27 41.52
N PHE A 9 -9.53 -59.82 40.29
CA PHE A 9 -10.02 -58.55 39.81
C PHE A 9 -11.57 -58.60 39.75
N LEU A 10 -12.20 -57.43 39.74
CA LEU A 10 -13.44 -57.21 38.96
C LEU A 10 -14.75 -57.85 39.50
N ALA A 11 -15.29 -57.35 40.61
CA ALA A 11 -16.71 -57.57 40.92
C ALA A 11 -17.39 -56.52 41.82
N LEU A 12 -16.66 -55.55 42.41
CA LEU A 12 -17.27 -54.48 43.20
C LEU A 12 -17.44 -53.19 42.37
N LEU A 13 -18.05 -53.38 41.21
CA LEU A 13 -18.67 -52.32 40.41
C LEU A 13 -19.99 -51.92 41.08
N LEU A 14 -20.25 -50.62 41.06
CA LEU A 14 -21.58 -50.02 40.91
C LEU A 14 -22.57 -50.26 42.05
N LEU A 15 -22.73 -49.25 42.91
CA LEU A 15 -24.01 -48.70 43.42
C LEU A 15 -23.75 -48.05 44.77
N CYS A 16 -23.63 -46.71 44.77
CA CYS A 16 -24.14 -45.79 45.79
C CYS A 16 -23.46 -44.41 45.63
N SER A 17 -23.79 -43.74 44.53
CA SER A 17 -23.57 -42.31 44.35
C SER A 17 -24.94 -41.61 44.43
N SER A 18 -25.35 -41.28 45.65
CA SER A 18 -26.33 -40.22 45.92
C SER A 18 -26.46 -40.01 47.43
N LEU A 19 -25.99 -38.86 47.92
CA LEU A 19 -26.64 -37.99 48.91
C LEU A 19 -25.65 -36.91 49.36
N SER A 20 -25.78 -35.77 48.68
CA SER A 20 -25.66 -34.37 49.10
C SER A 20 -25.26 -34.04 50.55
N GLY A 21 -24.38 -33.04 50.71
CA GLY A 21 -24.32 -32.21 51.92
C GLY A 21 -23.05 -31.37 52.13
N CYS A 22 -23.06 -30.14 51.61
CA CYS A 22 -22.32 -28.91 51.94
C CYS A 22 -21.28 -28.88 53.09
N PHE A 23 -20.15 -28.17 52.89
CA PHE A 23 -19.86 -26.82 53.46
C PHE A 23 -18.36 -26.44 53.31
N GLY A 24 -18.10 -25.38 52.53
CA GLY A 24 -17.26 -24.24 52.94
C GLY A 24 -15.73 -24.35 53.01
N ASN A 25 -15.11 -23.62 52.07
CA ASN A 25 -13.91 -22.78 52.17
C ASN A 25 -12.53 -23.28 51.67
N ASP A 26 -11.93 -22.38 50.87
CA ASP A 26 -10.50 -22.11 50.62
C ASP A 26 -9.77 -22.93 49.56
N GLU A 27 -9.81 -22.45 48.31
CA GLU A 27 -8.71 -21.77 47.59
C GLU A 27 -9.00 -21.87 46.08
N ASP A 28 -9.70 -20.86 45.56
CA ASP A 28 -9.85 -20.66 44.12
C ASP A 28 -8.51 -20.11 43.61
N THR A 29 -7.67 -21.00 43.09
CA THR A 29 -6.49 -20.61 42.31
C THR A 29 -7.01 -19.89 41.08
N GLY A 30 -7.04 -18.56 41.16
CA GLY A 30 -7.40 -17.70 40.05
C GLY A 30 -6.63 -18.14 38.81
N GLU A 31 -7.34 -18.71 37.84
CA GLU A 31 -6.89 -18.65 36.47
C GLU A 31 -6.81 -17.18 36.13
N GLU A 32 -5.58 -16.65 36.06
CA GLU A 32 -5.30 -15.46 35.29
C GLU A 32 -5.75 -15.77 33.86
N THR A 33 -7.00 -15.43 33.57
CA THR A 33 -7.43 -15.15 32.21
C THR A 33 -6.64 -13.91 31.81
N GLY A 34 -5.42 -14.13 31.33
CA GLY A 34 -4.73 -13.16 30.50
C GLY A 34 -5.68 -12.85 29.36
N LEU A 35 -6.35 -11.71 29.48
CA LEU A 35 -6.96 -11.04 28.35
C LEU A 35 -5.82 -10.87 27.35
N TRP A 36 -5.80 -11.72 26.33
CA TRP A 36 -5.08 -11.42 25.11
C TRP A 36 -5.72 -10.13 24.61
N VAL A 37 -5.07 -9.00 24.86
CA VAL A 37 -5.31 -7.82 24.04
C VAL A 37 -4.99 -8.32 22.64
N GLU A 38 -6.01 -8.44 21.79
CA GLU A 38 -5.78 -8.64 20.36
C GLU A 38 -4.78 -7.56 19.95
N SER A 39 -3.55 -7.97 19.64
CA SER A 39 -2.56 -7.03 19.17
C SER A 39 -3.10 -6.49 17.85
N PHE A 40 -2.98 -5.18 17.62
CA PHE A 40 -3.39 -4.49 16.39
C PHE A 40 -2.94 -5.18 15.09
N GLY A 41 -1.93 -6.06 15.17
CA GLY A 41 -1.47 -6.89 14.07
C GLY A 41 -0.31 -6.25 13.33
N ALA A 42 0.24 -7.00 12.37
CA ALA A 42 1.15 -6.43 11.40
C ALA A 42 0.38 -5.47 10.48
N TYR A 43 1.04 -4.41 10.05
CA TYR A 43 0.43 -3.39 9.20
C TYR A 43 1.48 -2.78 8.28
N SER A 44 1.02 -2.02 7.29
CA SER A 44 1.85 -1.17 6.44
C SER A 44 1.23 0.22 6.32
N VAL A 45 2.09 1.24 6.20
CA VAL A 45 1.66 2.63 6.01
C VAL A 45 2.03 3.07 4.60
N VAL A 46 1.02 3.40 3.81
CA VAL A 46 1.16 3.93 2.45
C VAL A 46 0.84 5.42 2.47
N ALA A 47 1.63 6.21 1.76
CA ALA A 47 1.42 7.64 1.61
C ALA A 47 1.09 7.99 0.15
N PRO A 48 -0.21 8.00 -0.22
CA PRO A 48 -0.67 8.65 -1.43
C PRO A 48 -0.47 10.16 -1.32
N ILE A 49 0.06 10.76 -2.38
CA ILE A 49 0.24 12.20 -2.51
C ILE A 49 -0.61 12.70 -3.68
N ASP A 50 -1.64 13.51 -3.39
CA ASP A 50 -2.66 13.85 -4.38
C ASP A 50 -3.52 15.09 -4.00
N THR A 51 -4.61 15.34 -4.74
CA THR A 51 -5.49 16.54 -4.63
C THR A 51 -6.20 16.72 -3.30
N GLY A 52 -6.55 15.62 -2.65
CA GLY A 52 -7.39 15.57 -1.46
C GLY A 52 -8.04 14.20 -1.32
N ILE A 53 -8.77 13.97 -0.24
CA ILE A 53 -9.43 12.68 0.01
C ILE A 53 -10.77 12.86 0.71
N ASN A 54 -11.79 12.18 0.19
CA ASN A 54 -13.11 12.09 0.80
C ASN A 54 -13.10 11.09 1.97
N VAL A 55 -12.66 11.55 3.14
CA VAL A 55 -12.60 10.74 4.37
C VAL A 55 -13.96 10.27 4.88
N TYR A 56 -15.07 10.77 4.34
CA TYR A 56 -16.42 10.34 4.68
C TYR A 56 -16.86 9.06 3.96
N HIS A 57 -16.13 8.65 2.92
CA HIS A 57 -16.51 7.51 2.10
C HIS A 57 -16.37 6.19 2.88
N ASP A 58 -17.38 5.33 2.79
CA ASP A 58 -17.50 4.06 3.52
C ASP A 58 -16.29 3.13 3.29
N ARG A 59 -15.61 3.28 2.14
CA ARG A 59 -14.37 2.57 1.79
C ARG A 59 -13.24 2.78 2.80
N PHE A 60 -13.19 3.93 3.46
CA PHE A 60 -12.10 4.32 4.37
C PHE A 60 -12.43 4.11 5.85
N ILE A 61 -13.68 3.74 6.16
CA ILE A 61 -14.16 3.57 7.52
C ILE A 61 -13.51 2.34 8.17
N LEU A 62 -13.11 2.51 9.43
CA LEU A 62 -12.57 1.49 10.30
C LEU A 62 -13.57 1.26 11.45
N ASN A 63 -13.83 0.00 11.79
CA ASN A 63 -14.75 -0.35 12.90
C ASN A 63 -14.17 -0.02 14.29
N GLU A 64 -12.88 0.29 14.35
CA GLU A 64 -12.14 0.64 15.56
C GLU A 64 -11.35 1.93 15.34
N THR A 65 -10.62 2.36 16.36
CA THR A 65 -9.69 3.50 16.25
C THR A 65 -8.26 2.98 16.20
N LEU A 66 -7.43 3.62 15.38
CA LEU A 66 -5.99 3.35 15.37
C LEU A 66 -5.37 3.54 16.77
N PRO A 67 -4.40 2.69 17.17
CA PRO A 67 -3.79 2.76 18.49
C PRO A 67 -3.02 4.06 18.74
N ASP A 68 -3.02 4.54 19.99
CA ASP A 68 -2.33 5.78 20.37
C ASP A 68 -0.84 5.79 20.00
N TRP A 69 -0.13 4.67 20.19
CA TRP A 69 1.30 4.57 19.86
C TRP A 69 1.59 4.79 18.37
N LEU A 70 0.65 4.40 17.49
CA LEU A 70 0.77 4.60 16.05
C LEU A 70 0.52 6.07 15.70
N LEU A 71 -0.52 6.67 16.30
CA LEU A 71 -0.86 8.09 16.11
C LEU A 71 0.26 9.00 16.62
N GLU A 72 0.86 8.67 17.77
CA GLU A 72 2.05 9.35 18.31
C GLU A 72 3.25 9.18 17.39
N GLY A 73 3.47 7.97 16.84
CA GLY A 73 4.56 7.68 15.91
C GLY A 73 4.44 8.40 14.56
N LEU A 74 3.21 8.70 14.11
CA LEU A 74 2.92 9.54 12.94
C LEU A 74 2.87 11.04 13.27
N GLY A 75 3.05 11.41 14.55
CA GLY A 75 3.08 12.81 14.98
C GLY A 75 1.74 13.53 14.86
N VAL A 76 0.61 12.82 15.00
CA VAL A 76 -0.73 13.42 14.92
C VAL A 76 -0.87 14.59 15.91
N THR A 77 -1.26 15.76 15.40
CA THR A 77 -1.43 16.99 16.17
C THR A 77 -2.90 17.37 16.37
N MET A 78 -3.79 16.84 15.53
CA MET A 78 -5.20 17.22 15.47
C MET A 78 -6.11 16.00 15.26
N TRP A 79 -7.31 16.05 15.86
CA TRP A 79 -8.33 15.02 15.72
C TRP A 79 -9.63 15.64 15.21
N CYS A 80 -10.13 15.12 14.09
CA CYS A 80 -11.39 15.55 13.50
C CYS A 80 -12.46 14.46 13.67
N ASN A 81 -13.36 14.64 14.63
CA ASN A 81 -14.48 13.71 14.84
C ASN A 81 -15.56 13.96 13.78
N LEU A 82 -15.57 13.12 12.76
CA LEU A 82 -16.45 13.28 11.59
C LEU A 82 -17.89 12.86 11.88
N THR A 83 -18.84 13.62 11.33
CA THR A 83 -20.26 13.28 11.32
C THR A 83 -20.50 12.05 10.44
N GLN A 84 -21.22 11.07 10.99
CA GLN A 84 -21.44 9.76 10.34
C GLN A 84 -22.81 9.62 9.65
N ASN A 85 -23.70 10.60 9.79
CA ASN A 85 -25.06 10.54 9.28
C ASN A 85 -25.35 11.71 8.35
N GLY A 86 -26.14 11.44 7.31
CA GLY A 86 -26.48 12.42 6.28
C GLY A 86 -25.71 12.21 4.99
N THR A 87 -26.04 13.02 4.00
CA THR A 87 -25.34 13.13 2.73
C THR A 87 -23.93 13.71 2.91
N TRP A 88 -23.07 13.56 1.91
CA TRP A 88 -21.73 14.15 1.91
C TRP A 88 -21.74 15.63 2.30
N GLN A 89 -22.60 16.44 1.65
CA GLN A 89 -22.70 17.88 1.92
C GLN A 89 -23.16 18.18 3.36
N GLU A 90 -24.13 17.42 3.88
CA GLU A 90 -24.62 17.61 5.25
C GLU A 90 -23.54 17.28 6.29
N ARG A 91 -22.69 16.29 6.03
CA ARG A 91 -21.55 15.92 6.89
C ARG A 91 -20.47 17.01 6.84
N TYR A 92 -20.09 17.45 5.64
CA TYR A 92 -19.14 18.55 5.45
C TYR A 92 -19.58 19.82 6.17
N ASP A 93 -20.83 20.27 5.95
CA ASP A 93 -21.38 21.49 6.57
C ASP A 93 -21.40 21.41 8.10
N ALA A 94 -21.65 20.21 8.65
CA ALA A 94 -21.68 19.99 10.09
C ALA A 94 -20.28 20.04 10.72
N ASP A 95 -19.28 19.51 10.03
CA ASP A 95 -17.93 19.34 10.57
C ASP A 95 -17.02 20.54 10.30
N ALA A 96 -17.32 21.35 9.27
CA ALA A 96 -16.53 22.52 8.86
C ALA A 96 -16.05 23.40 10.03
N PRO A 97 -16.92 23.91 10.93
CA PRO A 97 -16.48 24.81 12.01
C PRO A 97 -15.64 24.15 13.10
N THR A 98 -15.60 22.81 13.14
CA THR A 98 -14.90 22.02 14.17
C THR A 98 -13.70 21.23 13.66
N CYS A 99 -13.57 21.10 12.34
CA CYS A 99 -12.51 20.39 11.67
C CYS A 99 -11.95 21.23 10.51
N TRP A 100 -12.65 21.28 9.38
CA TRP A 100 -12.11 21.80 8.12
C TRP A 100 -11.63 23.27 8.19
N ASP A 101 -12.37 24.14 8.88
CA ASP A 101 -12.03 25.56 9.04
C ASP A 101 -10.83 25.80 9.98
N LEU A 102 -10.34 24.76 10.65
CA LEU A 102 -9.30 24.85 11.68
C LEU A 102 -7.96 24.24 11.26
N ILE A 103 -7.93 23.40 10.22
CA ILE A 103 -6.72 22.73 9.74
C ILE A 103 -5.75 23.76 9.17
N THR A 104 -4.47 23.63 9.53
CA THR A 104 -3.37 24.44 9.00
C THR A 104 -2.29 23.56 8.38
N ALA A 105 -1.36 24.17 7.63
CA ALA A 105 -0.28 23.44 6.98
C ALA A 105 0.73 22.76 7.93
N ASN A 106 0.63 23.00 9.25
CA ASN A 106 1.45 22.32 10.26
C ASN A 106 0.74 21.14 10.90
N ASP A 107 -0.52 20.89 10.56
CA ASP A 107 -1.32 19.86 11.21
C ASP A 107 -1.16 18.50 10.53
N ILE A 108 -1.07 17.48 11.39
CA ILE A 108 -1.23 16.08 11.01
C ILE A 108 -2.53 15.62 11.66
N VAL A 109 -3.54 15.42 10.84
CA VAL A 109 -4.93 15.26 11.24
C VAL A 109 -5.29 13.78 11.20
N TYR A 110 -5.74 13.24 12.32
CA TYR A 110 -6.39 11.92 12.34
C TYR A 110 -7.90 12.09 12.29
N PHE A 111 -8.57 11.23 11.51
CA PHE A 111 -10.02 11.14 11.42
C PHE A 111 -10.48 9.87 12.13
N PRO A 112 -10.90 9.93 13.42
CA PRO A 112 -11.24 8.75 14.19
C PRO A 112 -12.37 7.93 13.56
N GLY A 113 -12.20 6.60 13.57
CA GLY A 113 -13.10 5.68 12.87
C GLY A 113 -12.78 5.53 11.38
N THR A 114 -11.60 5.97 10.94
CA THR A 114 -11.09 5.75 9.59
C THR A 114 -9.65 5.23 9.65
N ARG A 115 -9.13 4.78 8.51
CA ARG A 115 -7.72 4.40 8.32
C ARG A 115 -6.82 5.59 7.94
N ILE A 116 -7.37 6.81 7.94
CA ILE A 116 -6.75 7.98 7.31
C ILE A 116 -6.13 8.90 8.37
N ILE A 117 -4.84 9.19 8.16
CA ILE A 117 -4.14 10.33 8.73
C ILE A 117 -3.79 11.25 7.56
N GLY A 118 -4.18 12.51 7.63
CA GLY A 118 -3.97 13.48 6.55
C GLY A 118 -3.05 14.63 6.95
N THR A 119 -2.34 15.20 5.98
CA THR A 119 -1.62 16.46 6.14
C THR A 119 -1.59 17.23 4.82
N THR A 120 -1.35 18.53 4.90
CA THR A 120 -1.40 19.46 3.78
C THR A 120 -0.24 20.46 3.91
N PRO A 121 0.97 20.10 3.46
CA PRO A 121 2.14 20.95 3.68
C PRO A 121 2.11 22.25 2.86
N ASP A 122 1.24 22.35 1.86
CA ASP A 122 1.02 23.54 1.03
C ASP A 122 -0.24 24.30 1.53
N ASP A 123 -0.16 25.62 1.71
CA ASP A 123 -1.23 26.43 2.34
C ASP A 123 -2.24 27.06 1.36
N ASP A 124 -2.19 26.70 0.08
CA ASP A 124 -2.96 27.34 -1.00
C ASP A 124 -4.31 26.65 -1.32
N THR A 125 -4.79 25.77 -0.45
CA THR A 125 -6.07 25.03 -0.59
C THR A 125 -7.21 25.68 0.22
N SER A 126 -8.44 25.60 -0.30
CA SER A 126 -9.62 26.14 0.39
C SER A 126 -10.23 25.20 1.43
N ILE A 127 -9.98 23.90 1.31
CA ILE A 127 -10.48 22.86 2.22
C ILE A 127 -9.36 21.85 2.46
N PRO A 128 -8.44 22.12 3.40
CA PRO A 128 -7.24 21.32 3.52
C PRO A 128 -7.53 19.83 3.78
N ILE A 129 -6.80 18.96 3.08
CA ILE A 129 -6.90 17.49 3.04
C ILE A 129 -8.16 16.95 2.35
N LEU A 130 -9.31 17.60 2.52
CA LEU A 130 -10.57 17.12 1.95
C LEU A 130 -10.60 17.37 0.44
N ASP A 131 -11.02 16.37 -0.32
CA ASP A 131 -11.08 16.46 -1.79
C ASP A 131 -12.02 17.59 -2.25
N ASP A 132 -11.61 18.30 -3.31
CA ASP A 132 -12.44 19.32 -3.94
C ASP A 132 -13.65 18.64 -4.61
N PRO A 133 -14.90 19.10 -4.42
CA PRO A 133 -16.06 18.56 -5.14
C PRO A 133 -15.91 18.55 -6.67
N SER A 134 -14.98 19.33 -7.23
CA SER A 134 -14.66 19.38 -8.65
C SER A 134 -13.45 18.54 -9.08
N ASP A 135 -12.71 17.94 -8.13
CA ASP A 135 -11.56 17.08 -8.37
C ASP A 135 -11.55 15.91 -7.37
N GLY A 136 -11.84 14.70 -7.85
CA GLY A 136 -11.96 13.49 -7.02
C GLY A 136 -10.77 12.54 -7.09
N HIS A 137 -9.64 13.02 -7.63
CA HIS A 137 -8.54 12.17 -8.04
C HIS A 137 -7.90 11.45 -6.84
N GLY A 138 -7.59 12.16 -5.76
CA GLY A 138 -6.95 11.59 -4.58
C GLY A 138 -7.82 10.58 -3.81
N THR A 139 -9.15 10.74 -3.83
CA THR A 139 -10.10 9.73 -3.33
C THR A 139 -9.97 8.41 -4.08
N ALA A 140 -10.00 8.46 -5.41
CA ALA A 140 -9.88 7.26 -6.24
C ALA A 140 -8.49 6.62 -6.09
N VAL A 141 -7.42 7.41 -6.11
CA VAL A 141 -6.04 6.97 -5.91
C VAL A 141 -5.87 6.23 -4.58
N THR A 142 -6.42 6.76 -3.49
CA THR A 142 -6.36 6.09 -2.18
C THR A 142 -7.20 4.81 -2.18
N GLY A 143 -8.36 4.82 -2.86
CA GLY A 143 -9.17 3.62 -3.08
C GLY A 143 -8.37 2.50 -3.75
N ALA A 144 -7.59 2.82 -4.78
CA ALA A 144 -6.78 1.83 -5.50
C ALA A 144 -5.70 1.18 -4.63
N VAL A 145 -5.10 1.93 -3.67
CA VAL A 145 -4.22 1.32 -2.65
C VAL A 145 -4.99 0.28 -1.84
N LEU A 146 -6.18 0.65 -1.35
CA LEU A 146 -6.98 -0.19 -0.46
C LEU A 146 -7.65 -1.37 -1.17
N ASP A 147 -7.87 -1.29 -2.48
CA ASP A 147 -8.36 -2.42 -3.29
C ASP A 147 -7.33 -3.55 -3.33
N ALA A 148 -6.04 -3.21 -3.35
CA ALA A 148 -4.98 -4.20 -3.24
C ALA A 148 -4.66 -4.60 -1.79
N ASN A 149 -4.61 -3.63 -0.85
CA ASN A 149 -4.42 -3.89 0.57
C ASN A 149 -5.51 -3.23 1.42
N PRO A 150 -6.63 -3.93 1.69
CA PRO A 150 -7.71 -3.39 2.51
C PRO A 150 -7.26 -2.98 3.91
N ASP A 151 -6.14 -3.52 4.39
CA ASP A 151 -5.63 -3.31 5.74
C ASP A 151 -4.53 -2.25 5.87
N ALA A 152 -4.15 -1.59 4.76
CA ALA A 152 -3.19 -0.51 4.81
C ALA A 152 -3.69 0.67 5.65
N ILE A 153 -2.77 1.28 6.40
CA ILE A 153 -2.97 2.60 7.01
C ILE A 153 -2.54 3.65 5.99
N ILE A 154 -3.33 4.70 5.85
CA ILE A 154 -3.09 5.75 4.88
C ILE A 154 -2.56 6.99 5.59
N PHE A 155 -1.35 7.41 5.22
CA PHE A 155 -0.82 8.73 5.53
C PHE A 155 -0.98 9.62 4.29
N PHE A 156 -2.17 10.17 4.10
CA PHE A 156 -2.49 10.98 2.93
C PHE A 156 -1.79 12.33 3.01
N VAL A 157 -1.17 12.75 1.90
CA VAL A 157 -0.57 14.08 1.79
C VAL A 157 -1.22 14.82 0.64
N GLU A 158 -1.86 15.94 0.94
CA GLU A 158 -2.40 16.82 -0.08
C GLU A 158 -1.26 17.59 -0.77
N GLY A 159 -1.27 17.63 -2.10
CA GLY A 159 -0.38 18.46 -2.90
C GLY A 159 0.34 17.73 -4.03
N PHE A 160 1.12 18.49 -4.79
CA PHE A 160 1.89 18.01 -5.94
C PHE A 160 3.35 18.49 -5.91
N SER A 161 3.81 18.93 -4.75
CA SER A 161 5.08 19.64 -4.56
C SER A 161 6.18 18.72 -4.02
N ASP A 162 7.42 19.21 -4.08
CA ASP A 162 8.55 18.63 -3.35
C ASP A 162 8.30 18.64 -1.84
N ALA A 163 7.64 19.68 -1.31
CA ALA A 163 7.23 19.76 0.09
C ALA A 163 6.26 18.63 0.47
N ALA A 164 5.29 18.29 -0.39
CA ALA A 164 4.39 17.16 -0.19
C ALA A 164 5.14 15.82 -0.15
N VAL A 165 6.03 15.58 -1.11
CA VAL A 165 6.86 14.38 -1.13
C VAL A 165 7.78 14.31 0.09
N LEU A 166 8.39 15.43 0.49
CA LEU A 166 9.25 15.50 1.67
C LEU A 166 8.47 15.31 2.98
N ALA A 167 7.22 15.76 3.06
CA ALA A 167 6.37 15.50 4.21
C ALA A 167 6.17 13.99 4.40
N ALA A 168 5.81 13.26 3.34
CA ALA A 168 5.72 11.79 3.37
C ALA A 168 7.10 11.12 3.60
N ALA A 169 8.16 11.64 2.99
CA ALA A 169 9.52 11.11 3.11
C ALA A 169 10.05 11.20 4.54
N ASN A 170 9.74 12.27 5.26
CA ASN A 170 10.20 12.47 6.64
C ASN A 170 9.34 11.75 7.70
N GLN A 171 8.19 11.18 7.34
CA GLN A 171 7.38 10.40 8.28
C GLN A 171 8.01 9.04 8.61
N PRO A 172 8.39 8.76 9.87
CA PRO A 172 9.20 7.59 10.19
C PRO A 172 8.52 6.25 9.90
N LEU A 173 7.18 6.21 9.95
CA LEU A 173 6.40 4.99 9.82
C LEU A 173 5.92 4.69 8.40
N VAL A 174 6.08 5.62 7.45
CA VAL A 174 5.67 5.42 6.04
C VAL A 174 6.61 4.43 5.35
N ASP A 175 6.04 3.39 4.73
CA ASP A 175 6.76 2.36 3.97
C ASP A 175 6.93 2.74 2.50
N ILE A 176 5.82 3.18 1.91
CA ILE A 176 5.66 3.35 0.47
C ILE A 176 5.03 4.72 0.23
N ILE A 177 5.65 5.49 -0.66
CA ILE A 177 5.12 6.75 -1.16
C ILE A 177 4.65 6.52 -2.59
N THR A 178 3.46 6.98 -2.93
CA THR A 178 2.91 6.86 -4.28
C THR A 178 2.47 8.21 -4.83
N THR A 179 3.02 8.59 -5.99
CA THR A 179 2.66 9.83 -6.69
C THR A 179 1.94 9.48 -7.99
N SER A 180 0.65 9.81 -8.04
CA SER A 180 -0.25 9.50 -9.16
C SER A 180 -0.38 10.66 -10.16
N PHE A 181 0.63 11.54 -10.17
CA PHE A 181 0.69 12.75 -10.97
C PHE A 181 2.04 12.83 -11.69
N GLY A 182 2.09 13.68 -12.71
CA GLY A 182 3.28 13.91 -13.51
C GLY A 182 3.01 14.93 -14.61
N PRO A 183 4.06 15.48 -15.23
CA PRO A 183 3.92 16.43 -16.33
C PRO A 183 3.40 15.72 -17.58
N ILE A 184 2.26 16.17 -18.13
CA ILE A 184 1.67 15.63 -19.37
C ILE A 184 2.71 15.63 -20.49
N GLY A 185 2.81 14.51 -21.21
CA GLY A 185 3.81 14.28 -22.25
C GLY A 185 5.18 13.85 -21.72
N SER A 186 5.29 13.60 -20.40
CA SER A 186 6.56 13.49 -19.66
C SER A 186 7.46 14.69 -19.96
N VAL A 187 6.89 15.90 -19.93
CA VAL A 187 7.68 17.12 -20.12
C VAL A 187 8.68 17.21 -18.98
N PRO A 188 9.98 17.43 -19.25
CA PRO A 188 11.00 17.36 -18.22
C PRO A 188 10.90 18.60 -17.31
N VAL A 189 10.19 18.43 -16.20
CA VAL A 189 10.04 19.43 -15.15
C VAL A 189 10.75 18.92 -13.90
N PRO A 190 11.90 19.51 -13.54
CA PRO A 190 12.67 19.10 -12.38
C PRO A 190 12.04 19.61 -11.06
N GLY A 191 12.39 18.97 -9.95
CA GLY A 191 12.05 19.31 -8.58
C GLY A 191 11.51 18.12 -7.77
N ILE A 192 10.56 17.35 -8.33
CA ILE A 192 9.94 16.21 -7.63
C ILE A 192 10.92 15.04 -7.46
N GLU A 193 11.81 14.84 -8.44
CA GLU A 193 12.82 13.82 -8.41
C GLU A 193 13.76 13.97 -7.19
N ASP A 194 14.09 15.19 -6.77
CA ASP A 194 14.97 15.43 -5.62
C ASP A 194 14.33 14.94 -4.32
N ALA A 195 13.03 15.21 -4.14
CA ALA A 195 12.29 14.78 -2.97
C ALA A 195 12.08 13.25 -2.95
N THR A 196 11.80 12.65 -4.11
CA THR A 196 11.69 11.17 -4.22
C THR A 196 13.05 10.49 -4.00
N ARG A 197 14.16 11.15 -4.37
CA ARG A 197 15.53 10.68 -4.06
C ARG A 197 15.75 10.63 -2.56
N VAL A 198 15.34 11.67 -1.83
CA VAL A 198 15.43 11.68 -0.36
C VAL A 198 14.62 10.53 0.23
N ALA A 199 13.37 10.33 -0.21
CA ALA A 199 12.54 9.23 0.26
C ALA A 199 13.18 7.85 0.07
N VAL A 200 13.73 7.59 -1.11
CA VAL A 200 14.24 6.26 -1.46
C VAL A 200 15.68 6.04 -1.02
N VAL A 201 16.58 6.99 -1.31
CA VAL A 201 18.02 6.83 -1.12
C VAL A 201 18.45 7.16 0.31
N GLU A 202 17.83 8.17 0.92
CA GLU A 202 18.20 8.62 2.27
C GLU A 202 17.34 7.92 3.32
N HIS A 203 16.03 7.76 3.06
CA HIS A 203 15.08 7.16 4.01
C HIS A 203 14.72 5.70 3.70
N ASN A 204 15.32 5.08 2.68
CA ASN A 204 15.16 3.64 2.34
C ASN A 204 13.72 3.19 2.06
N LYS A 205 12.81 4.13 1.76
CA LYS A 205 11.41 3.86 1.45
C LYS A 205 11.23 3.41 0.01
N VAL A 206 10.06 2.86 -0.29
CA VAL A 206 9.65 2.58 -1.66
C VAL A 206 8.97 3.82 -2.24
N HIS A 207 9.24 4.12 -3.51
CA HIS A 207 8.50 5.11 -4.26
C HIS A 207 7.93 4.49 -5.55
N THR A 208 6.62 4.64 -5.77
CA THR A 208 5.95 4.29 -7.02
C THR A 208 5.45 5.56 -7.71
N GLY A 209 5.90 5.79 -8.95
CA GLY A 209 5.54 6.98 -9.73
C GLY A 209 4.76 6.62 -10.99
N ALA A 210 3.67 7.34 -11.26
CA ALA A 210 2.88 7.15 -12.45
C ALA A 210 3.62 7.58 -13.71
N SER A 211 3.72 6.68 -14.68
CA SER A 211 4.14 7.04 -16.02
C SER A 211 3.07 7.91 -16.66
N ASP A 212 3.42 8.76 -17.62
CA ASP A 212 2.46 9.66 -18.25
C ASP A 212 1.27 8.92 -18.90
N ASN A 213 0.11 9.58 -18.95
CA ASN A 213 -1.08 9.14 -19.68
C ASN A 213 -1.02 9.54 -21.17
N THR A 214 0.20 9.55 -21.70
CA THR A 214 0.48 9.54 -23.14
C THR A 214 1.54 8.47 -23.40
N PRO A 215 1.69 7.95 -24.64
CA PRO A 215 2.69 6.93 -24.94
C PRO A 215 4.16 7.42 -24.84
N SER A 216 4.39 8.60 -24.26
CA SER A 216 5.71 9.16 -23.97
C SER A 216 6.60 8.21 -23.14
N PRO A 217 7.92 8.23 -23.36
CA PRO A 217 8.85 7.50 -22.52
C PRO A 217 8.86 8.05 -21.08
N ALA A 218 8.65 7.17 -20.09
CA ALA A 218 8.70 7.48 -18.66
C ALA A 218 10.07 7.97 -18.20
N VAL A 219 11.14 7.68 -18.95
CA VAL A 219 12.53 8.07 -18.64
C VAL A 219 12.67 9.54 -18.22
N GLN A 220 11.95 10.46 -18.86
CA GLN A 220 12.07 11.91 -18.64
C GLN A 220 10.97 12.46 -17.71
N ASP A 221 10.09 11.60 -17.22
CA ASP A 221 9.07 11.93 -16.23
C ASP A 221 9.71 12.06 -14.85
N SER A 222 9.44 13.13 -14.10
CA SER A 222 10.10 13.37 -12.81
C SER A 222 9.58 12.51 -11.65
N THR A 223 8.50 11.76 -11.83
CA THR A 223 8.01 10.82 -10.80
C THR A 223 8.38 9.37 -11.13
N ALA A 224 8.13 8.94 -12.38
CA ALA A 224 8.39 7.58 -12.84
C ALA A 224 9.82 7.38 -13.38
N GLY A 225 10.40 8.41 -13.97
CA GLY A 225 11.70 8.35 -14.65
C GLY A 225 12.93 8.24 -13.75
N PRO A 226 12.99 8.82 -12.53
CA PRO A 226 14.20 8.75 -11.72
C PRO A 226 14.58 7.31 -11.36
N PRO A 227 15.87 6.93 -11.41
CA PRO A 227 16.32 5.54 -11.30
C PRO A 227 15.99 4.87 -9.95
N TRP A 228 15.77 5.66 -8.91
CA TRP A 228 15.36 5.20 -7.58
C TRP A 228 13.85 4.93 -7.46
N SER A 229 13.02 5.50 -8.34
CA SER A 229 11.58 5.26 -8.38
C SER A 229 11.24 3.96 -9.11
N ILE A 230 10.12 3.34 -8.75
CA ILE A 230 9.48 2.31 -9.55
C ILE A 230 8.46 3.01 -10.46
N GLY A 231 8.79 3.14 -11.75
CA GLY A 231 7.91 3.76 -12.74
C GLY A 231 6.81 2.79 -13.18
N ILE A 232 5.56 3.19 -13.03
CA ILE A 232 4.39 2.33 -13.28
C ILE A 232 3.63 2.82 -14.51
N SER A 233 3.46 1.97 -15.50
CA SER A 233 2.54 2.19 -16.62
C SER A 233 1.24 1.40 -16.41
N GLY A 234 0.30 1.48 -17.34
CA GLY A 234 -0.92 0.68 -17.29
C GLY A 234 -1.05 -0.37 -18.39
N TYR A 235 -1.81 -1.42 -18.06
CA TYR A 235 -2.32 -2.42 -18.98
C TYR A 235 -3.80 -2.69 -18.67
N ALA A 236 -4.53 -3.21 -19.65
CA ALA A 236 -5.93 -3.58 -19.49
C ALA A 236 -6.03 -4.95 -18.81
N GLU A 237 -6.09 -4.98 -17.48
CA GLU A 237 -6.25 -6.22 -16.70
C GLU A 237 -7.59 -6.90 -17.00
N GLU A 238 -7.60 -8.23 -17.09
CA GLU A 238 -8.78 -9.11 -17.28
C GLU A 238 -9.53 -9.01 -18.61
N ASP A 239 -9.57 -7.84 -19.24
CA ASP A 239 -10.22 -7.63 -20.53
C ASP A 239 -9.36 -8.14 -21.69
N ASP A 240 -8.22 -7.50 -21.89
CA ASP A 240 -7.38 -7.68 -23.07
C ASP A 240 -5.97 -8.19 -22.73
N ASP A 241 -5.55 -7.99 -21.48
CA ASP A 241 -4.20 -8.23 -20.97
C ASP A 241 -3.13 -7.62 -21.90
N GLN A 242 -3.39 -6.42 -22.41
CA GLN A 242 -2.52 -5.73 -23.36
C GLN A 242 -2.16 -4.32 -22.88
N LYS A 243 -1.13 -3.75 -23.50
CA LYS A 243 -0.67 -2.40 -23.17
C LYS A 243 -1.74 -1.39 -23.54
N GLU A 244 -2.12 -0.52 -22.62
CA GLU A 244 -3.00 0.61 -22.93
C GLU A 244 -2.32 1.59 -23.90
N THR A 245 -3.03 2.00 -24.96
CA THR A 245 -2.43 2.82 -26.03
C THR A 245 -1.95 4.18 -25.51
N MET A 246 -2.68 4.71 -24.53
CA MET A 246 -2.37 6.00 -23.90
C MET A 246 -1.38 5.86 -22.75
N SER A 247 -1.00 4.64 -22.36
CA SER A 247 -0.04 4.45 -21.28
C SER A 247 1.39 4.76 -21.72
N GLY A 248 2.15 5.41 -20.83
CA GLY A 248 3.58 5.63 -20.93
C GLY A 248 4.37 4.38 -21.31
N SER A 249 5.54 4.61 -21.90
CA SER A 249 6.47 3.57 -22.38
C SER A 249 7.75 3.58 -21.56
N TYR A 250 8.55 2.51 -21.65
CA TYR A 250 9.78 2.34 -20.84
C TYR A 250 9.58 2.44 -19.31
N PRO A 251 8.49 1.89 -18.72
CA PRO A 251 8.33 1.85 -17.27
C PRO A 251 9.24 0.77 -16.64
N ASP A 252 9.23 0.67 -15.31
CA ASP A 252 9.71 -0.53 -14.61
C ASP A 252 8.67 -1.66 -14.70
N ILE A 253 7.39 -1.34 -14.53
CA ILE A 253 6.27 -2.29 -14.41
C ILE A 253 5.00 -1.71 -15.05
N ALA A 254 4.10 -2.56 -15.51
CA ALA A 254 2.71 -2.16 -15.81
C ALA A 254 1.72 -2.76 -14.81
N ALA A 255 0.66 -2.04 -14.46
CA ALA A 255 -0.39 -2.52 -13.56
C ALA A 255 -1.79 -2.10 -14.05
N ASP A 256 -2.83 -2.49 -13.31
CA ASP A 256 -4.23 -2.29 -13.72
C ASP A 256 -4.57 -0.83 -14.01
N TRP A 257 -4.85 -0.54 -15.28
CA TRP A 257 -5.15 0.81 -15.75
C TRP A 257 -6.57 1.26 -15.41
N THR A 258 -7.56 0.36 -15.44
CA THR A 258 -8.98 0.71 -15.30
C THR A 258 -9.58 0.02 -14.10
N GLN A 259 -10.10 0.81 -13.17
CA GLN A 259 -10.62 0.30 -11.89
C GLN A 259 -11.94 0.98 -11.54
N VAL A 260 -12.74 0.30 -10.71
CA VAL A 260 -13.96 0.86 -10.12
C VAL A 260 -13.62 1.37 -8.72
N LEU A 261 -13.52 2.68 -8.57
CA LEU A 261 -12.93 3.35 -7.41
C LEU A 261 -13.94 4.28 -6.71
N PRO A 262 -13.75 4.56 -5.40
CA PRO A 262 -14.70 5.34 -4.60
C PRO A 262 -14.88 6.77 -5.15
N ASN A 263 -16.09 7.30 -5.02
CA ASN A 263 -16.43 8.67 -5.40
C ASN A 263 -16.01 9.68 -4.33
N HIS A 264 -15.71 10.90 -4.76
CA HIS A 264 -15.31 12.00 -3.88
C HIS A 264 -16.49 12.83 -3.34
N ASP A 265 -17.64 12.80 -4.01
CA ASP A 265 -18.80 13.67 -3.74
C ASP A 265 -20.03 12.95 -3.15
N ASP A 266 -19.88 11.68 -2.79
CA ASP A 266 -20.87 10.90 -2.05
C ASP A 266 -20.20 10.08 -0.93
N THR A 267 -20.93 9.16 -0.29
CA THR A 267 -20.40 8.39 0.86
C THR A 267 -20.22 6.91 0.58
N ASP A 268 -20.71 6.40 -0.55
CA ASP A 268 -20.81 4.96 -0.82
C ASP A 268 -20.73 4.59 -2.32
N GLY A 269 -20.71 5.58 -3.21
CA GLY A 269 -20.70 5.40 -4.65
C GLY A 269 -19.31 5.14 -5.21
N TYR A 270 -19.29 4.51 -6.38
CA TYR A 270 -18.07 4.20 -7.10
C TYR A 270 -18.23 4.61 -8.56
N HIS A 271 -17.11 4.87 -9.22
CA HIS A 271 -17.05 5.14 -10.65
C HIS A 271 -15.90 4.36 -11.28
N GLU A 272 -16.06 4.03 -12.56
CA GLU A 272 -14.97 3.51 -13.37
C GLU A 272 -14.06 4.67 -13.78
N THR A 273 -12.76 4.50 -13.58
CA THR A 273 -11.75 5.48 -13.97
C THR A 273 -10.50 4.77 -14.47
N SER A 274 -9.71 5.48 -15.28
CA SER A 274 -8.66 4.90 -16.10
C SER A 274 -7.42 5.79 -16.13
N GLY A 275 -6.24 5.19 -15.98
CA GLY A 275 -4.97 5.90 -16.04
C GLY A 275 -3.86 5.21 -15.27
N THR A 276 -2.61 5.56 -15.59
CA THR A 276 -1.44 5.19 -14.78
C THR A 276 -1.57 5.68 -13.34
N SER A 277 -2.30 6.76 -13.14
CA SER A 277 -2.67 7.32 -11.84
C SER A 277 -3.39 6.33 -10.93
N PHE A 278 -4.01 5.26 -11.47
CA PHE A 278 -4.66 4.21 -10.68
C PHE A 278 -3.86 2.91 -10.67
N ALA A 279 -3.10 2.62 -11.73
CA ALA A 279 -2.14 1.51 -11.78
C ALA A 279 -1.04 1.65 -10.71
N THR A 280 -0.57 2.87 -10.51
CA THR A 280 0.51 3.22 -9.58
C THR A 280 0.15 2.94 -8.11
N PRO A 281 -0.92 3.54 -7.55
CA PRO A 281 -1.33 3.27 -6.17
C PRO A 281 -1.77 1.83 -5.95
N ARG A 282 -2.36 1.15 -6.93
CA ARG A 282 -2.66 -0.29 -6.81
C ARG A 282 -1.38 -1.11 -6.62
N THR A 283 -0.31 -0.77 -7.34
CA THR A 283 1.01 -1.41 -7.15
C THR A 283 1.57 -1.13 -5.76
N ALA A 284 1.46 0.11 -5.26
CA ALA A 284 1.82 0.43 -3.88
C ALA A 284 1.02 -0.41 -2.87
N GLY A 285 -0.28 -0.60 -3.11
CA GLY A 285 -1.13 -1.48 -2.32
C GLY A 285 -0.65 -2.93 -2.32
N ILE A 286 -0.34 -3.51 -3.49
CA ILE A 286 0.22 -4.87 -3.62
C ILE A 286 1.49 -5.03 -2.78
N LEU A 287 2.43 -4.10 -2.92
CA LEU A 287 3.69 -4.13 -2.16
C LEU A 287 3.45 -3.98 -0.66
N SER A 288 2.50 -3.13 -0.25
CA SER A 288 2.14 -2.96 1.17
C SER A 288 1.54 -4.24 1.77
N LEU A 289 0.75 -4.99 1.00
CA LEU A 289 0.19 -6.26 1.44
C LEU A 289 1.29 -7.30 1.67
N VAL A 290 2.25 -7.38 0.75
CA VAL A 290 3.43 -8.25 0.89
C VAL A 290 4.22 -7.88 2.15
N LEU A 291 4.44 -6.59 2.41
CA LEU A 291 5.10 -6.13 3.65
C LEU A 291 4.32 -6.53 4.90
N THR A 292 2.99 -6.37 4.92
CA THR A 292 2.14 -6.80 6.02
C THR A 292 2.27 -8.31 6.29
N GLN A 293 2.23 -9.15 5.25
CA GLN A 293 2.36 -10.61 5.39
C GLN A 293 3.75 -11.02 5.92
N LEU A 294 4.82 -10.40 5.43
CA LEU A 294 6.18 -10.67 5.89
C LEU A 294 6.40 -10.23 7.34
N ARG A 295 5.77 -9.12 7.75
CA ARG A 295 5.75 -8.65 9.14
C ARG A 295 5.01 -9.62 10.06
N GLU A 296 3.84 -10.10 9.63
CA GLU A 296 3.08 -11.10 10.38
C GLU A 296 3.89 -12.39 10.55
N LEU A 297 4.51 -12.87 9.47
CA LEU A 297 5.37 -14.06 9.49
C LEU A 297 6.55 -13.93 10.47
N SER A 298 7.20 -12.77 10.48
CA SER A 298 8.45 -12.54 11.23
C SER A 298 8.24 -11.94 12.63
N GLY A 299 7.01 -11.59 12.98
CA GLY A 299 6.65 -10.92 14.23
C GLY A 299 7.13 -9.47 14.31
N ASP A 300 7.33 -8.79 13.18
CA ASP A 300 7.69 -7.37 13.13
C ASP A 300 6.43 -6.51 13.23
N MET A 301 6.24 -5.86 14.38
CA MET A 301 5.07 -5.02 14.67
C MET A 301 5.30 -3.54 14.34
N GLY A 302 6.39 -3.19 13.64
CA GLY A 302 6.68 -1.82 13.24
C GLY A 302 6.60 -1.60 11.73
N SER A 303 6.58 -0.34 11.31
CA SER A 303 6.58 0.07 9.91
C SER A 303 7.64 1.15 9.63
N GLY A 304 7.83 1.47 8.35
CA GLY A 304 8.85 2.36 7.84
C GLY A 304 10.22 1.70 7.73
N ALA A 305 11.15 2.45 7.13
CA ALA A 305 12.55 2.05 6.96
C ALA A 305 13.50 3.01 7.70
N SER A 306 13.14 3.35 8.95
CA SER A 306 13.91 4.29 9.77
C SER A 306 15.34 3.81 10.04
N GLU A 307 16.22 4.75 10.42
CA GLU A 307 17.60 4.43 10.82
C GLU A 307 17.64 3.42 11.99
N ASP A 308 16.70 3.52 12.94
CA ASP A 308 16.57 2.58 14.06
C ASP A 308 16.21 1.15 13.61
N ARG A 309 15.58 1.03 12.43
CA ARG A 309 15.28 -0.24 11.76
C ARG A 309 16.38 -0.66 10.79
N GLY A 310 17.52 0.04 10.77
CA GLY A 310 18.65 -0.25 9.89
C GLY A 310 18.37 -0.01 8.40
N GLY A 311 17.32 0.78 8.08
CA GLY A 311 16.88 0.97 6.69
C GLY A 311 16.06 -0.18 6.12
N PHE A 312 15.64 -1.15 6.94
CA PHE A 312 14.81 -2.28 6.49
C PHE A 312 13.31 -1.96 6.60
N LEU A 313 12.57 -2.29 5.55
CA LEU A 313 11.10 -2.22 5.53
C LEU A 313 10.51 -3.29 6.46
N VAL A 314 11.04 -4.51 6.44
CA VAL A 314 10.71 -5.56 7.42
C VAL A 314 11.95 -5.86 8.25
N ASN A 315 11.82 -5.83 9.58
CA ASN A 315 12.92 -6.08 10.51
C ASN A 315 12.45 -6.99 11.65
N GLY A 316 12.11 -8.23 11.28
CA GLY A 316 11.57 -9.23 12.20
C GLY A 316 12.55 -10.33 12.58
N THR A 317 12.04 -11.37 13.23
CA THR A 317 12.87 -12.49 13.70
C THR A 317 13.38 -13.31 12.52
N ASN A 318 14.70 -13.28 12.28
CA ASN A 318 15.37 -13.98 11.18
C ASN A 318 14.93 -13.56 9.77
N LEU A 319 14.25 -12.41 9.63
CA LEU A 319 13.81 -11.89 8.34
C LEU A 319 14.03 -10.38 8.30
N SER A 320 14.85 -9.93 7.37
CA SER A 320 15.09 -8.52 7.10
C SER A 320 14.92 -8.24 5.61
N ILE A 321 14.04 -7.32 5.26
CA ILE A 321 13.72 -6.99 3.86
C ILE A 321 14.01 -5.51 3.63
N SER A 322 14.94 -5.22 2.72
CA SER A 322 15.20 -3.87 2.22
C SER A 322 14.28 -3.51 1.06
N ASN A 323 14.24 -2.22 0.72
CA ASN A 323 13.61 -1.75 -0.52
C ASN A 323 14.18 -2.48 -1.75
N SER A 324 15.50 -2.62 -1.86
CA SER A 324 16.11 -3.30 -3.02
C SER A 324 15.64 -4.75 -3.16
N GLN A 325 15.53 -5.50 -2.06
CA GLN A 325 15.03 -6.88 -2.09
C GLN A 325 13.56 -6.95 -2.52
N LEU A 326 12.73 -6.03 -2.04
CA LEU A 326 11.33 -5.93 -2.44
C LEU A 326 11.19 -5.58 -3.94
N ARG A 327 11.99 -4.63 -4.45
CA ARG A 327 12.01 -4.26 -5.88
C ARG A 327 12.51 -5.41 -6.75
N ASP A 328 13.55 -6.12 -6.34
CA ASP A 328 14.06 -7.29 -7.06
C ASP A 328 13.00 -8.40 -7.14
N ALA A 329 12.29 -8.66 -6.04
CA ALA A 329 11.18 -9.60 -6.03
C ALA A 329 10.06 -9.14 -6.97
N LEU A 330 9.68 -7.86 -6.96
CA LEU A 330 8.69 -7.29 -7.89
C LEU A 330 9.07 -7.60 -9.35
N ASN A 331 10.32 -7.30 -9.73
CA ASN A 331 10.84 -7.54 -11.07
C ASN A 331 10.82 -9.03 -11.46
N LEU A 332 11.13 -9.92 -10.52
CA LEU A 332 11.10 -11.37 -10.75
C LEU A 332 9.68 -11.89 -10.97
N SER A 333 8.73 -11.37 -10.19
CA SER A 333 7.33 -11.80 -10.21
C SER A 333 6.56 -11.38 -11.46
N ALA A 334 6.92 -10.23 -12.04
CA ALA A 334 6.21 -9.65 -13.17
C ALA A 334 6.13 -10.62 -14.35
N TRP A 335 5.06 -10.60 -15.15
CA TRP A 335 4.90 -11.54 -16.27
C TRP A 335 4.53 -10.81 -17.56
N TYR A 336 4.71 -11.46 -18.70
CA TYR A 336 4.28 -10.91 -19.99
C TYR A 336 3.04 -11.64 -20.47
N PRO A 337 1.94 -10.90 -20.70
CA PRO A 337 0.78 -11.46 -21.35
C PRO A 337 1.09 -12.03 -22.73
N SER A 338 0.32 -13.04 -23.11
CA SER A 338 0.35 -13.55 -24.47
C SER A 338 -0.38 -12.57 -25.38
N PHE A 339 0.20 -12.25 -26.55
CA PHE A 339 -0.48 -11.45 -27.58
C PHE A 339 -1.79 -12.11 -28.09
N SER A 340 -2.04 -13.38 -27.76
CA SER A 340 -3.24 -14.11 -28.18
C SER A 340 -4.54 -13.62 -27.55
N THR A 341 -4.47 -12.90 -26.43
CA THR A 341 -5.65 -12.30 -25.80
C THR A 341 -6.04 -10.99 -26.47
N TRP A 342 -5.18 -10.42 -27.32
CA TRP A 342 -5.39 -9.11 -27.92
C TRP A 342 -6.67 -9.02 -28.78
N ASP A 343 -7.56 -8.11 -28.41
CA ASP A 343 -8.71 -7.67 -29.19
C ASP A 343 -8.34 -6.41 -30.02
N PRO A 344 -8.28 -6.50 -31.36
CA PRO A 344 -7.96 -5.36 -32.22
C PRO A 344 -9.04 -4.26 -32.24
N THR A 345 -10.16 -4.45 -31.54
CA THR A 345 -11.22 -3.45 -31.40
C THR A 345 -11.19 -2.70 -30.05
N SER A 346 -10.28 -3.10 -29.16
CA SER A 346 -10.07 -2.44 -27.87
C SER A 346 -9.25 -1.15 -28.00
N GLY A 347 -9.11 -0.43 -26.88
CA GLY A 347 -8.23 0.74 -26.74
C GLY A 347 -6.75 0.38 -26.56
N THR A 348 -6.36 -0.89 -26.68
CA THR A 348 -5.01 -1.36 -26.34
C THR A 348 -4.13 -1.59 -27.57
N MET A 349 -2.85 -1.86 -27.32
CA MET A 349 -1.88 -2.34 -28.29
C MET A 349 -1.28 -3.68 -27.85
N PRO A 350 -1.09 -4.63 -28.77
CA PRO A 350 -0.54 -5.92 -28.41
C PRO A 350 0.88 -5.75 -27.89
N ILE A 351 1.19 -6.43 -26.80
CA ILE A 351 2.54 -6.48 -26.24
C ILE A 351 3.45 -7.22 -27.22
N SER A 352 4.57 -6.59 -27.55
CA SER A 352 5.54 -7.04 -28.52
C SER A 352 6.21 -8.32 -28.04
N PRO A 353 6.24 -9.40 -28.84
CA PRO A 353 6.93 -10.63 -28.46
C PRO A 353 8.47 -10.52 -28.57
N VAL A 354 8.99 -9.39 -29.05
CA VAL A 354 10.44 -9.19 -29.29
C VAL A 354 11.07 -8.23 -28.29
N ALA A 355 10.34 -7.20 -27.86
CA ALA A 355 10.84 -6.19 -26.93
C ALA A 355 9.72 -5.70 -25.99
N PRO A 356 9.06 -6.61 -25.25
CA PRO A 356 7.92 -6.25 -24.40
C PRO A 356 8.32 -5.26 -23.29
N CYS A 357 9.58 -5.29 -22.87
CA CYS A 357 10.18 -4.35 -21.92
C CYS A 357 10.01 -2.87 -22.28
N THR A 358 10.01 -2.53 -23.58
CA THR A 358 9.81 -1.14 -24.00
C THR A 358 8.38 -0.66 -23.79
N GLN A 359 7.43 -1.58 -23.63
CA GLN A 359 6.01 -1.31 -23.45
C GLN A 359 5.57 -1.43 -22.00
N VAL A 360 6.03 -2.45 -21.28
CA VAL A 360 5.55 -2.81 -19.92
C VAL A 360 6.69 -3.16 -18.95
N GLY A 361 7.94 -2.77 -19.25
CA GLY A 361 9.06 -2.96 -18.34
C GLY A 361 9.38 -4.43 -18.04
N TRP A 362 9.62 -4.78 -16.78
CA TRP A 362 9.83 -6.17 -16.35
C TRP A 362 8.60 -7.07 -16.61
N GLY A 363 7.42 -6.49 -16.77
CA GLY A 363 6.16 -7.18 -17.04
C GLY A 363 4.98 -6.47 -16.38
N VAL A 364 3.82 -7.13 -16.43
CA VAL A 364 2.62 -6.72 -15.72
C VAL A 364 2.60 -7.29 -14.30
N VAL A 365 1.98 -6.57 -13.37
CA VAL A 365 1.77 -6.96 -11.97
C VAL A 365 0.32 -6.72 -11.57
N ASN A 366 -0.26 -7.69 -10.87
CA ASN A 366 -1.58 -7.63 -10.26
C ASN A 366 -1.64 -8.46 -8.97
N MET A 367 -2.84 -8.70 -8.42
CA MET A 367 -3.02 -9.44 -7.17
C MET A 367 -2.48 -10.89 -7.23
N SER A 368 -2.34 -11.49 -8.41
CA SER A 368 -1.73 -12.82 -8.56
C SER A 368 -0.24 -12.85 -8.22
N ASN A 369 0.42 -11.69 -8.19
CA ASN A 369 1.84 -11.55 -7.86
C ASN A 369 2.11 -11.51 -6.35
N VAL A 370 1.11 -11.27 -5.50
CA VAL A 370 1.28 -11.14 -4.04
C VAL A 370 1.91 -12.40 -3.44
N GLU A 371 1.34 -13.58 -3.72
CA GLU A 371 1.84 -14.83 -3.14
C GLU A 371 3.27 -15.16 -3.62
N PRO A 372 3.60 -15.12 -4.93
CA PRO A 372 4.98 -15.30 -5.39
C PRO A 372 5.99 -14.32 -4.76
N LEU A 373 5.60 -13.06 -4.55
CA LEU A 373 6.45 -12.07 -3.89
C LEU A 373 6.71 -12.45 -2.42
N TYR A 374 5.63 -12.75 -1.69
CA TYR A 374 5.69 -13.15 -0.31
C TYR A 374 6.53 -14.42 -0.13
N GLU A 375 6.23 -15.50 -0.86
CA GLU A 375 6.95 -16.77 -0.74
C GLU A 375 8.44 -16.61 -1.08
N HIS A 376 8.76 -15.76 -2.05
CA HIS A 376 10.14 -15.48 -2.41
C HIS A 376 10.92 -14.74 -1.34
N LEU A 377 10.34 -13.65 -0.82
CA LEU A 377 10.97 -12.84 0.23
C LEU A 377 11.02 -13.58 1.57
N ALA A 378 10.07 -14.47 1.83
CA ALA A 378 10.03 -15.34 3.01
C ALA A 378 10.98 -16.56 2.92
N GLU A 379 11.73 -16.71 1.82
CA GLU A 379 12.60 -17.86 1.55
C GLU A 379 11.85 -19.21 1.51
N ILE A 380 10.56 -19.20 1.19
CA ILE A 380 9.70 -20.40 1.06
C ILE A 380 9.89 -21.03 -0.32
N GLU A 381 9.75 -20.22 -1.38
CA GLU A 381 9.93 -20.63 -2.77
C GLU A 381 10.85 -19.65 -3.51
N THR A 382 11.61 -20.12 -4.50
CA THR A 382 12.47 -19.24 -5.31
C THR A 382 11.82 -18.93 -6.65
N MET A 383 11.70 -17.64 -7.00
CA MET A 383 11.32 -17.25 -8.35
C MET A 383 12.48 -17.45 -9.33
N PRO A 384 12.20 -17.92 -10.57
CA PRO A 384 13.23 -18.11 -11.58
C PRO A 384 13.79 -16.77 -12.07
N SER A 385 15.05 -16.77 -12.50
CA SER A 385 15.64 -15.60 -13.15
C SER A 385 14.89 -15.21 -14.43
N ARG A 386 14.83 -13.90 -14.70
CA ARG A 386 14.23 -13.36 -15.91
C ARG A 386 15.02 -13.76 -17.17
N PRO A 387 14.37 -13.85 -18.34
CA PRO A 387 15.05 -14.05 -19.62
C PRO A 387 16.16 -13.02 -19.86
N ALA A 388 17.29 -13.43 -20.46
CA ALA A 388 18.48 -12.58 -20.60
C ALA A 388 18.26 -11.36 -21.50
N ASP A 389 17.38 -11.45 -22.49
CA ASP A 389 16.97 -10.35 -23.36
C ASP A 389 16.12 -9.31 -22.61
N VAL A 390 15.24 -9.76 -21.72
CA VAL A 390 14.47 -8.89 -20.82
C VAL A 390 15.40 -8.17 -19.85
N VAL A 391 16.33 -8.90 -19.22
CA VAL A 391 17.33 -8.32 -18.31
C VAL A 391 18.16 -7.26 -19.05
N ALA A 392 18.72 -7.58 -20.21
CA ALA A 392 19.53 -6.64 -20.99
C ALA A 392 18.74 -5.38 -21.41
N CYS A 393 17.44 -5.53 -21.71
CA CYS A 393 16.58 -4.40 -22.03
C CYS A 393 16.32 -3.50 -20.81
N MET A 394 16.04 -4.09 -19.65
CA MET A 394 15.77 -3.33 -18.43
C MET A 394 17.04 -2.71 -17.84
N GLU A 395 18.20 -3.37 -17.96
CA GLU A 395 19.51 -2.76 -17.68
C GLU A 395 19.75 -1.55 -18.59
N ALA A 396 19.48 -1.66 -19.89
CA ALA A 396 19.59 -0.52 -20.79
C ALA A 396 18.61 0.61 -20.43
N ASN A 397 17.38 0.29 -20.00
CA ASN A 397 16.42 1.29 -19.52
C ASN A 397 16.94 1.99 -18.26
N GLN A 398 17.49 1.23 -17.31
CA GLN A 398 18.11 1.75 -16.10
C GLN A 398 19.32 2.65 -16.41
N ASP A 399 20.21 2.24 -17.30
CA ASP A 399 21.36 3.04 -17.76
C ASP A 399 20.91 4.37 -18.36
N ILE A 400 19.81 4.38 -19.13
CA ILE A 400 19.25 5.60 -19.71
C ILE A 400 18.70 6.53 -18.61
N ARG A 401 17.99 5.99 -17.61
CA ARG A 401 17.46 6.76 -16.47
C ARG A 401 18.59 7.35 -15.65
N GLU A 402 19.63 6.58 -15.38
CA GLU A 402 20.84 7.05 -14.69
C GLU A 402 21.61 8.08 -15.51
N ALA A 403 21.69 7.94 -16.83
CA ALA A 403 22.32 8.95 -17.68
C ALA A 403 21.51 10.26 -17.77
N TYR A 404 20.19 10.18 -17.58
CA TYR A 404 19.30 11.34 -17.64
C TYR A 404 19.23 12.09 -16.29
N TRP A 405 19.03 11.36 -15.19
CA TRP A 405 18.81 11.89 -13.84
C TRP A 405 20.04 11.81 -12.93
N GLY A 406 21.02 10.98 -13.27
CA GLY A 406 22.26 10.86 -12.52
C GLY A 406 23.13 12.10 -12.70
N GLU A 407 23.64 12.61 -11.59
CA GLU A 407 24.55 13.77 -11.55
C GLU A 407 25.90 13.52 -12.23
#